data_AF-A0A374UQ02-F1
#
_entry.id   AF-A0A374UQ02-F1
#
_cell.length_a   1.000
_cell.length_b   1.000
_cell.length_c   1.000
_cell.angle_alpha   90.00
_cell.angle_beta   90.00
_cell.angle_gamma   90.00
#
_symmetry.space_group_name_H-M   'P 1'
#
loop_
_entity.id
_entity.type
_entity.pdbx_description
1 polymer ?
#
loop_
_entity_poly.entity_id
_entity_poly.type
_entity_poly.pdbx_seq_one_letter_code
_entity_poly.pdbx_strand_id
1 'polypeptide(L)'
;MNLSSVALAAQTEGLSLAEKGITSAKVVLTGFVVVFAMLILLIFIIKIYSAIVQTAQSAGSNGKKGKDKKDEKTAEKPVATPAPAVTASTATDGISDEVVAVISAAVATMYGSSEKARIKSIKKSSDGGRSAWAKAGVLDNTRPF
;
A
#
# COMPACT_ATOMS: atom_id res chain seq x y z
N MET A 1 17.64 50.31 37.92
CA MET A 1 17.08 48.95 37.76
C MET A 1 17.92 48.02 38.61
N ASN A 2 17.32 47.37 39.61
CA ASN A 2 18.07 46.55 40.56
C ASN A 2 18.68 45.34 39.85
N LEU A 3 20.01 45.20 39.92
CA LEU A 3 20.76 44.10 39.31
C LEU A 3 20.32 42.73 39.86
N SER A 4 19.85 42.72 41.12
CA SER A 4 19.24 41.56 41.78
C SER A 4 17.93 41.12 41.12
N SER A 5 17.12 42.03 40.59
CA SER A 5 15.89 41.69 39.87
C SER A 5 16.18 41.05 38.52
N VAL A 6 17.22 41.51 37.83
CA VAL A 6 17.67 40.96 36.55
C VAL A 6 18.27 39.57 36.73
N ALA A 7 19.06 39.36 37.80
CA ALA A 7 19.60 38.05 38.13
C ALA A 7 18.50 37.03 38.51
N LEU A 8 17.49 37.46 39.27
CA LEU A 8 16.33 36.64 39.63
C LEU A 8 15.52 36.25 38.38
N ALA A 9 15.27 37.21 37.47
CA ALA A 9 14.56 36.95 36.21
C ALA A 9 15.33 35.94 35.33
N ALA A 10 16.65 36.09 35.19
CA ALA A 10 17.48 35.16 34.41
C ALA A 10 17.50 33.74 35.00
N GLN A 11 17.50 33.59 36.33
CA GLN A 11 17.40 32.26 36.96
C GLN A 11 16.01 31.63 36.80
N THR A 12 14.95 32.43 36.84
CA THR A 12 13.57 31.96 36.68
C THR A 12 13.30 31.50 35.24
N GLU A 13 13.80 32.25 34.26
CA GLU A 13 13.75 31.89 32.83
C GLU A 13 14.50 30.57 32.56
N GLY A 14 15.68 30.37 33.16
CA GLY A 14 16.47 29.14 33.02
C GLY A 14 15.79 27.90 33.57
N LEU A 15 15.12 28.00 34.72
CA LEU A 15 14.32 26.91 35.29
C LEU A 15 13.08 26.60 34.42
N SER A 16 12.39 27.62 33.93
CA SER A 16 11.26 27.45 32.99
C SER A 16 11.72 26.83 31.65
N LEU A 17 12.90 27.19 31.15
CA LEU A 17 13.46 26.63 29.92
C LEU A 17 13.85 25.16 30.12
N ALA A 18 14.40 24.80 31.29
CA ALA A 18 14.71 23.43 31.64
C ALA A 18 13.44 22.58 31.76
N GLU A 19 12.38 23.07 32.40
CA GLU A 19 11.08 22.38 32.49
C GLU A 19 10.43 22.18 31.11
N LYS A 20 10.48 23.21 30.25
CA LYS A 20 10.01 23.13 28.85
C LYS A 20 10.89 22.21 28.01
N GLY A 21 12.19 22.20 28.24
CA GLY A 21 13.17 21.32 27.60
C GLY A 21 12.96 19.85 27.94
N ILE A 22 12.66 19.54 29.20
CA ILE A 22 12.32 18.18 29.64
C ILE A 22 10.99 17.74 29.01
N THR A 23 10.01 18.65 28.93
CA THR A 23 8.71 18.35 28.32
C THR A 23 8.84 18.09 26.82
N SER A 24 9.59 18.93 26.08
CA SER A 24 9.82 18.73 24.65
C SER A 24 10.66 17.48 24.38
N ALA A 25 11.69 17.21 25.18
CA ALA A 25 12.49 15.99 25.09
C ALA A 25 11.63 14.74 25.31
N LYS A 26 10.69 14.76 26.27
CA LYS A 26 9.76 13.65 26.51
C LYS A 26 8.86 13.41 25.30
N VAL A 27 8.27 14.45 24.72
CA VAL A 27 7.42 14.33 23.52
C VAL A 27 8.22 13.76 22.35
N VAL A 28 9.42 14.27 22.10
CA VAL A 28 10.30 13.78 21.04
C VAL A 28 10.66 12.30 21.27
N LEU A 29 11.02 11.93 22.50
CA LEU A 29 11.37 10.56 22.84
C LEU A 29 10.18 9.61 22.70
N THR A 30 8.97 10.03 23.11
CA THR A 30 7.75 9.25 22.88
C THR A 30 7.41 9.11 21.40
N GLY A 31 7.57 10.17 20.60
CA GLY A 31 7.37 10.12 19.16
C GLY A 31 8.37 9.18 18.49
N PHE A 32 9.62 9.20 18.92
CA PHE A 32 10.65 8.26 18.45
C PHE A 32 10.24 6.82 18.75
N VAL A 33 9.89 6.51 20.00
CA VAL A 33 9.43 5.16 20.39
C VAL A 33 8.22 4.71 19.57
N VAL A 34 7.24 5.58 19.35
CA VAL A 34 6.05 5.26 18.54
C VAL A 34 6.42 4.99 17.08
N VAL A 35 7.30 5.79 16.48
CA VAL A 35 7.78 5.59 15.09
C VAL A 35 8.54 4.27 14.97
N PHE A 36 9.43 3.95 15.91
CA PHE A 36 10.15 2.67 15.93
C PHE A 36 9.20 1.49 16.10
N ALA A 37 8.23 1.57 17.01
CA ALA A 37 7.22 0.53 17.19
C ALA A 37 6.42 0.28 15.90
N MET A 38 6.01 1.35 15.21
CA MET A 38 5.30 1.25 13.94
C MET A 38 6.18 0.60 12.86
N LEU A 39 7.44 1.02 12.72
CA LEU A 39 8.39 0.41 11.77
C LEU A 39 8.62 -1.08 12.03
N ILE A 40 8.82 -1.46 13.30
CA ILE A 40 8.99 -2.86 13.69
C ILE A 40 7.75 -3.68 13.35
N LEU A 41 6.55 -3.15 13.60
CA LEU A 41 5.29 -3.81 13.25
C LEU A 41 5.17 -4.04 11.75
N LEU A 42 5.47 -3.03 10.92
CA LEU A 42 5.45 -3.16 9.46
C LEU A 42 6.47 -4.19 8.97
N ILE A 43 7.70 -4.17 9.50
CA ILE A 43 8.75 -5.13 9.17
C ILE A 43 8.30 -6.55 9.55
N PHE A 44 7.66 -6.73 10.71
CA PHE A 44 7.17 -8.03 11.17
C PHE A 44 6.12 -8.62 10.23
N ILE A 45 5.14 -7.82 9.81
CA ILE A 45 4.11 -8.23 8.84
C ILE A 45 4.77 -8.62 7.51
N ILE A 46 5.70 -7.80 7.01
CA ILE A 46 6.45 -8.10 5.79
C ILE A 46 7.30 -9.37 5.97
N LYS A 47 7.89 -9.62 7.13
CA LYS A 47 8.66 -10.86 7.40
C LYS A 47 7.77 -12.09 7.36
N ILE A 48 6.56 -12.04 7.90
CA ILE A 48 5.62 -13.17 7.84
C ILE A 48 5.20 -13.42 6.39
N TYR A 49 4.79 -12.38 5.66
CA TYR A 49 4.47 -12.52 4.23
C TYR A 49 5.67 -13.01 3.42
N SER A 50 6.86 -12.48 3.69
CA SER A 50 8.12 -12.88 3.05
C SER A 50 8.48 -14.33 3.39
N ALA A 51 8.23 -14.80 4.61
CA ALA A 51 8.45 -16.20 5.00
C ALA A 51 7.45 -17.14 4.32
N ILE A 52 6.18 -16.75 4.19
CA ILE A 52 5.15 -17.54 3.49
C ILE A 52 5.48 -17.62 1.99
N VAL A 53 5.84 -16.49 1.37
CA VAL A 53 6.25 -16.44 -0.04
C VAL A 53 7.58 -17.16 -0.25
N GLN A 54 8.55 -17.05 0.65
CA GLN A 54 9.78 -17.85 0.60
C GLN A 54 9.49 -19.34 0.80
N THR A 55 8.53 -19.73 1.62
CA THR A 55 8.14 -21.15 1.77
C THR A 55 7.52 -21.67 0.48
N ALA A 56 6.66 -20.88 -0.17
CA ALA A 56 6.09 -21.20 -1.48
C ALA A 56 7.17 -21.24 -2.60
N GLN A 57 8.15 -20.34 -2.58
CA GLN A 57 9.26 -20.33 -3.55
C GLN A 57 10.33 -21.39 -3.24
N SER A 58 10.55 -21.76 -1.97
CA SER A 58 11.49 -22.82 -1.57
C SER A 58 10.96 -24.22 -1.93
N ALA A 59 9.64 -24.38 -1.99
CA ALA A 59 9.01 -25.56 -2.59
C ALA A 59 9.21 -25.64 -4.12
N GLY A 60 9.45 -24.49 -4.80
CA GLY A 60 9.69 -24.42 -6.24
C GLY A 60 11.15 -24.30 -6.68
N SER A 61 12.09 -23.94 -5.78
CA SER A 61 13.47 -23.60 -6.16
C SER A 61 14.56 -24.54 -5.64
N ASN A 62 14.21 -25.69 -5.02
CA ASN A 62 15.22 -26.74 -4.77
C ASN A 62 15.57 -27.54 -6.04
N GLY A 63 15.01 -27.17 -7.20
CA GLY A 63 15.24 -27.80 -8.49
C GLY A 63 16.42 -27.22 -9.27
N LYS A 64 17.64 -27.12 -8.69
CA LYS A 64 18.88 -27.15 -9.50
C LYS A 64 20.15 -27.33 -8.67
N LYS A 65 20.38 -28.55 -8.18
CA LYS A 65 21.73 -29.13 -8.16
C LYS A 65 21.61 -30.62 -8.42
N GLY A 66 22.13 -31.01 -9.57
CA GLY A 66 21.80 -32.27 -10.22
C GLY A 66 22.29 -33.51 -9.48
N LYS A 67 21.66 -34.62 -9.84
CA LYS A 67 22.38 -35.85 -10.10
C LYS A 67 21.54 -36.75 -11.00
N ASP A 68 22.19 -37.21 -12.06
CA ASP A 68 21.71 -38.16 -13.03
C ASP A 68 21.05 -39.40 -12.44
N LYS A 69 20.11 -39.93 -13.24
CA LYS A 69 19.60 -41.31 -13.37
C LYS A 69 18.08 -41.30 -13.26
N LYS A 70 17.31 -42.06 -14.02
CA LYS A 70 17.45 -42.96 -15.18
C LYS A 70 16.03 -43.50 -15.31
N ASP A 71 15.60 -43.81 -16.54
CA ASP A 71 14.42 -44.63 -16.84
C ASP A 71 13.05 -44.00 -16.51
N GLU A 72 11.95 -44.28 -17.17
CA GLU A 72 11.61 -44.72 -18.52
C GLU A 72 10.06 -44.65 -18.51
N LYS A 73 9.47 -44.39 -19.68
CA LYS A 73 8.24 -45.06 -20.14
C LYS A 73 6.85 -44.48 -19.83
N THR A 74 6.20 -44.13 -20.95
CA THR A 74 4.76 -44.34 -21.30
C THR A 74 3.76 -43.33 -20.72
N ALA A 75 3.28 -42.38 -21.52
CA ALA A 75 2.12 -42.47 -22.46
C ALA A 75 0.79 -42.65 -21.67
N GLU A 76 -0.28 -41.87 -21.81
CA GLU A 76 -1.01 -41.44 -23.00
C GLU A 76 -1.93 -40.24 -22.64
N LYS A 77 -2.12 -39.32 -23.61
CA LYS A 77 -3.29 -38.42 -23.78
C LYS A 77 -4.39 -39.24 -24.50
N PRO A 78 -5.63 -38.78 -24.81
CA PRO A 78 -6.50 -37.68 -24.33
C PRO A 78 -7.97 -38.11 -24.04
N VAL A 79 -8.80 -37.31 -23.36
CA VAL A 79 -10.21 -37.07 -23.81
C VAL A 79 -10.89 -35.87 -23.15
N ALA A 80 -11.64 -35.11 -23.96
CA ALA A 80 -12.56 -34.01 -23.64
C ALA A 80 -13.83 -34.51 -22.90
N THR A 81 -14.73 -33.70 -22.31
CA THR A 81 -15.76 -32.81 -22.92
C THR A 81 -16.59 -32.10 -21.77
N PRO A 82 -17.61 -31.22 -21.99
CA PRO A 82 -17.66 -29.84 -21.43
C PRO A 82 -18.93 -29.46 -20.60
N ALA A 83 -18.92 -28.32 -19.89
CA ALA A 83 -20.04 -27.36 -19.60
C ALA A 83 -19.77 -26.53 -18.31
N PRO A 84 -20.46 -25.41 -18.02
CA PRO A 84 -20.70 -24.21 -18.84
C PRO A 84 -20.33 -22.89 -18.10
N ALA A 85 -19.98 -21.86 -18.88
CA ALA A 85 -20.12 -20.41 -18.58
C ALA A 85 -19.64 -19.87 -17.22
N VAL A 86 -18.32 -19.83 -17.02
CA VAL A 86 -17.74 -18.69 -16.30
C VAL A 86 -17.80 -17.53 -17.29
N THR A 87 -18.54 -16.46 -16.96
CA THR A 87 -18.47 -15.20 -17.71
C THR A 87 -17.02 -14.89 -17.95
N ALA A 88 -16.62 -14.92 -19.22
CA ALA A 88 -15.25 -14.71 -19.65
C ALA A 88 -14.80 -13.36 -19.11
N SER A 89 -13.99 -13.41 -18.05
CA SER A 89 -13.10 -12.35 -17.63
C SER A 89 -12.23 -12.01 -18.82
N THR A 90 -12.69 -11.04 -19.61
CA THR A 90 -11.82 -10.37 -20.58
C THR A 90 -10.84 -9.59 -19.73
N ALA A 91 -9.69 -10.20 -19.47
CA ALA A 91 -8.50 -9.53 -18.95
C ALA A 91 -8.32 -8.26 -19.80
N THR A 92 -8.67 -7.13 -19.21
CA THR A 92 -8.84 -5.87 -19.92
C THR A 92 -7.52 -5.14 -19.82
N ASP A 93 -6.73 -5.14 -20.90
CA ASP A 93 -5.65 -4.17 -21.11
C ASP A 93 -4.69 -4.00 -19.91
N GLY A 94 -4.34 -5.09 -19.22
CA GLY A 94 -3.44 -5.09 -18.06
C GLY A 94 -4.06 -4.65 -16.73
N ILE A 95 -5.40 -4.57 -16.64
CA ILE A 95 -6.17 -4.28 -15.42
C ILE A 95 -6.87 -5.56 -14.99
N SER A 96 -6.67 -5.96 -13.74
CA SER A 96 -7.24 -7.20 -13.21
C SER A 96 -8.66 -7.00 -12.69
N ASP A 97 -9.44 -8.07 -12.68
CA ASP A 97 -10.85 -8.05 -12.29
C ASP A 97 -11.04 -7.63 -10.82
N GLU A 98 -10.07 -7.90 -9.95
CA GLU A 98 -10.09 -7.47 -8.56
C GLU A 98 -10.04 -5.95 -8.44
N VAL A 99 -9.17 -5.32 -9.25
CA VAL A 99 -9.05 -3.86 -9.29
C VAL A 99 -10.35 -3.25 -9.82
N VAL A 100 -10.93 -3.85 -10.84
CA VAL A 100 -12.23 -3.44 -11.40
C VAL A 100 -13.35 -3.56 -10.36
N ALA A 101 -13.39 -4.67 -9.60
CA ALA A 101 -14.37 -4.90 -8.55
C ALA A 101 -14.25 -3.87 -7.42
N VAL A 102 -13.03 -3.61 -6.92
CA VAL A 102 -12.77 -2.61 -5.88
C VAL A 102 -13.18 -1.21 -6.33
N ILE A 103 -12.82 -0.81 -7.55
CA ILE A 103 -13.22 0.50 -8.10
C ILE A 103 -14.75 0.58 -8.23
N SER A 104 -15.40 -0.47 -8.73
CA SER A 104 -16.86 -0.50 -8.87
C SER A 104 -17.58 -0.40 -7.52
N ALA A 105 -17.06 -1.06 -6.49
CA ALA A 105 -17.59 -1.00 -5.13
C ALA A 105 -17.42 0.41 -4.54
N ALA A 106 -16.24 1.03 -4.70
CA ALA A 106 -15.99 2.40 -4.26
C ALA A 106 -16.91 3.41 -4.96
N VAL A 107 -17.15 3.27 -6.27
CA VAL A 107 -18.08 4.13 -7.00
C VAL A 107 -19.53 3.91 -6.54
N ALA A 108 -19.93 2.67 -6.28
CA ALA A 108 -21.26 2.35 -5.77
C ALA A 108 -21.52 2.97 -4.38
N THR A 109 -20.51 2.99 -3.50
CA THR A 109 -20.63 3.64 -2.19
C THR A 109 -20.62 5.16 -2.29
N MET A 110 -19.85 5.76 -3.20
CA MET A 110 -19.81 7.22 -3.41
C MET A 110 -21.10 7.78 -4.00
N TYR A 111 -21.69 7.10 -4.98
CA TYR A 111 -22.90 7.56 -5.67
C TYR A 111 -24.20 6.97 -5.09
N GLY A 112 -24.12 6.16 -4.04
CA GLY A 112 -25.28 5.62 -3.31
C GLY A 112 -26.20 4.72 -4.14
N SER A 113 -25.80 4.33 -5.35
CA SER A 113 -26.64 3.55 -6.25
C SER A 113 -26.37 2.06 -6.05
N SER A 114 -27.20 1.43 -5.21
CA SER A 114 -27.22 -0.04 -5.09
C SER A 114 -27.88 -0.72 -6.30
N GLU A 115 -28.29 0.05 -7.31
CA GLU A 115 -28.94 -0.48 -8.49
C GLU A 115 -27.90 -0.83 -9.56
N LYS A 116 -27.54 -2.12 -9.60
CA LYS A 116 -26.84 -2.84 -10.69
C LYS A 116 -25.93 -1.96 -11.57
N ALA A 117 -24.97 -1.25 -10.98
CA ALA A 117 -23.97 -0.52 -11.75
C ALA A 117 -23.21 -1.50 -12.64
N ARG A 118 -23.37 -1.36 -13.97
CA ARG A 118 -22.71 -2.22 -14.95
C ARG A 118 -21.64 -1.44 -15.69
N ILE A 119 -20.49 -2.07 -15.84
CA ILE A 119 -19.38 -1.51 -16.60
C ILE A 119 -19.72 -1.60 -18.08
N LYS A 120 -19.85 -0.45 -18.75
CA LYS A 120 -20.17 -0.40 -20.18
C LYS A 120 -18.95 -0.68 -21.07
N SER A 121 -17.79 -0.16 -20.69
CA SER A 121 -16.52 -0.38 -21.37
C SER A 121 -15.35 0.09 -20.51
N ILE A 122 -14.23 -0.61 -20.56
CA ILE A 122 -12.95 -0.18 -20.00
C ILE A 122 -12.07 0.22 -21.17
N LYS A 123 -11.64 1.48 -21.20
CA LYS A 123 -10.69 1.97 -22.21
C LYS A 123 -9.64 2.82 -21.53
N LYS A 124 -8.40 2.71 -22.00
CA LYS A 124 -7.35 3.64 -21.62
C LYS A 124 -7.74 5.04 -22.13
N SER A 125 -7.70 6.03 -21.24
CA SER A 125 -7.97 7.42 -21.62
C SER A 125 -6.98 7.84 -22.70
N SER A 126 -7.50 8.27 -23.86
CA SER A 126 -6.69 8.79 -24.97
C SER A 126 -6.23 10.25 -24.74
N ASP A 127 -6.58 10.83 -23.59
CA ASP A 127 -6.25 12.19 -23.15
C ASP A 127 -4.74 12.30 -22.85
N GLY A 128 -3.92 12.26 -23.91
CA GLY A 128 -2.61 12.89 -24.02
C GLY A 128 -1.67 12.81 -22.81
N GLY A 129 -1.52 11.62 -22.20
CA GLY A 129 -0.50 11.35 -21.18
C GLY A 129 -0.71 11.97 -19.80
N ARG A 130 -1.76 12.79 -19.58
CA ARG A 130 -2.04 13.39 -18.25
C ARG A 130 -3.14 12.61 -17.56
N SER A 131 -2.84 12.07 -16.38
CA SER A 131 -3.84 11.35 -15.58
C SER A 131 -4.98 12.29 -15.16
N ALA A 132 -6.15 11.71 -14.86
CA ALA A 132 -7.30 12.47 -14.36
C ALA A 132 -6.95 13.28 -13.10
N TRP A 133 -6.08 12.73 -12.24
CA TRP A 133 -5.60 13.41 -11.04
C TRP A 133 -4.69 14.59 -11.35
N ALA A 134 -3.81 14.47 -12.35
CA ALA A 134 -2.96 15.57 -12.78
C ALA A 134 -3.80 16.74 -13.35
N LYS A 135 -4.90 16.45 -14.04
CA LYS A 135 -5.83 17.48 -14.54
C LYS A 135 -6.63 18.11 -13.40
N ALA A 136 -7.15 17.30 -12.47
CA ALA A 136 -7.89 17.79 -11.30
C ALA A 136 -7.05 18.73 -10.45
N GLY A 137 -5.81 18.34 -10.12
CA GLY A 137 -4.91 19.20 -9.36
C GLY A 137 -4.63 20.54 -10.05
N VAL A 138 -4.41 20.55 -11.36
CA VAL A 138 -4.20 21.82 -12.08
C VAL A 138 -5.47 22.67 -12.03
N LEU A 139 -6.64 22.09 -12.29
CA LEU A 139 -7.92 22.79 -12.20
C LEU A 139 -8.18 23.40 -10.81
N ASP A 140 -7.88 22.67 -9.74
CA ASP A 140 -8.06 23.15 -8.37
C ASP A 140 -7.05 24.24 -8.00
N ASN A 141 -5.82 24.16 -8.51
CA ASN A 141 -4.77 25.16 -8.24
C ASN A 141 -4.87 26.42 -9.11
N THR A 142 -5.56 26.37 -10.26
CA THR A 142 -5.64 27.50 -11.20
C THR A 142 -7.04 28.10 -11.33
N ARG A 143 -8.00 27.72 -10.46
CA ARG A 143 -9.29 28.40 -10.43
C ARG A 143 -9.12 29.83 -9.86
N PRO A 144 -9.67 30.86 -10.52
CA PRO A 144 -9.67 32.21 -9.97
C PRO A 144 -10.50 32.25 -8.70
N PHE A 145 -10.12 33.13 -7.76
CA PHE A 145 -10.83 33.41 -6.53
C PHE A 145 -12.08 34.27 -6.77
#